data_AF-A0A2H3JI68-F1
#
_entry.id   AF-A0A2H3JI68-F1
#
_cell.length_a   1.000
_cell.length_b   1.000
_cell.length_c   1.000
_cell.angle_alpha   90.00
_cell.angle_beta   90.00
_cell.angle_gamma   90.00
#
_symmetry.space_group_name_H-M   'P 1'
#
loop_
_entity.id
_entity.type
_entity.pdbx_description
1 polymer ?
#
loop_
_entity_poly.entity_id
_entity_poly.type
_entity_poly.pdbx_seq_one_letter_code
_entity_poly.pdbx_strand_id
1 'polypeptide(L)'
;MVTLFPGPAAALPQFNTLVIQGPYHASAPVHLMLSHSKQYPEGRAICFASSRSSFMAAMSQFNDEWLAIHGGDGMTCAASSRVTMMRVCSALDLKHM
;
A
#
# COMPACT_ATOMS: atom_id res chain seq x y z
N MET A 1 2.67 -10.69 -11.78
CA MET A 1 1.26 -10.72 -11.39
C MET A 1 1.13 -9.95 -10.09
N VAL A 2 0.18 -9.01 -10.03
CA VAL A 2 -0.03 -8.15 -8.86
C VAL A 2 -0.83 -8.93 -7.80
N THR A 3 -0.44 -8.83 -6.54
CA THR A 3 -1.09 -9.55 -5.44
C THR A 3 -1.14 -8.71 -4.17
N LEU A 4 -2.15 -8.98 -3.34
CA LEU A 4 -2.33 -8.37 -2.01
C LEU A 4 -1.47 -9.04 -0.94
N PHE A 5 -1.00 -10.26 -1.17
CA PHE A 5 -0.31 -11.06 -0.17
C PHE A 5 1.01 -11.60 -0.72
N PRO A 6 2.05 -11.77 0.10
CA PRO A 6 3.23 -12.49 -0.31
C PRO A 6 2.85 -13.92 -0.76
N GLY A 7 3.52 -14.42 -1.80
CA GLY A 7 3.16 -15.69 -2.42
C GLY A 7 3.26 -16.89 -1.46
N PRO A 8 2.51 -17.98 -1.71
CA PRO A 8 1.63 -18.24 -2.86
C PRO A 8 0.23 -17.64 -2.65
N ALA A 9 -0.09 -16.61 -3.42
CA ALA A 9 -1.32 -15.85 -3.28
C ALA A 9 -2.03 -15.69 -4.63
N ALA A 10 -3.35 -15.53 -4.60
CA ALA A 10 -4.12 -15.27 -5.79
C ALA A 10 -3.64 -13.98 -6.48
N ALA A 11 -3.44 -14.07 -7.78
CA ALA A 11 -3.15 -12.91 -8.60
C ALA A 11 -4.44 -12.13 -8.85
N LEU A 12 -4.33 -10.80 -8.77
CA LEU A 12 -5.43 -9.92 -9.16
C LEU A 12 -5.50 -9.79 -10.69
N PRO A 13 -6.70 -9.57 -11.25
CA PRO A 13 -6.85 -9.24 -12.67
C PRO A 13 -6.12 -7.93 -12.99
N GLN A 14 -5.93 -7.65 -14.28
CA GLN A 14 -5.34 -6.38 -14.70
C GLN A 14 -6.29 -5.21 -14.36
N PHE A 15 -5.76 -4.19 -13.69
CA PHE A 15 -6.50 -2.99 -13.32
C PHE A 15 -5.64 -1.74 -13.54
N ASN A 16 -6.31 -0.62 -13.85
CA ASN A 16 -5.68 0.71 -13.85
C ASN A 16 -5.92 1.44 -12.52
N THR A 17 -7.08 1.19 -11.91
CA THR A 17 -7.49 1.76 -10.62
C THR A 17 -8.14 0.66 -9.80
N LEU A 18 -7.79 0.54 -8.52
CA LEU A 18 -8.37 -0.42 -7.58
C LEU A 18 -8.72 0.29 -6.27
N VAL A 19 -9.98 0.21 -5.86
CA VAL A 19 -10.44 0.66 -4.55
C VAL A 19 -10.54 -0.55 -3.64
N ILE A 20 -9.87 -0.50 -2.51
CA ILE A 20 -9.82 -1.58 -1.53
C ILE A 20 -10.51 -1.09 -0.27
N GLN A 21 -11.61 -1.73 0.09
CA GLN A 21 -12.38 -1.41 1.29
C GLN A 21 -12.68 -2.70 2.04
N GLY A 22 -12.24 -2.80 3.29
CA GLY A 22 -12.52 -3.97 4.12
C GLY A 22 -11.46 -4.20 5.19
N PRO A 23 -11.65 -5.26 6.02
CA PRO A 23 -10.68 -5.68 7.03
C PRO A 23 -9.50 -6.41 6.35
N TYR A 24 -8.62 -5.64 5.71
CA TYR A 24 -7.39 -6.16 5.14
C TYR A 24 -6.23 -6.05 6.12
N HIS A 25 -5.24 -6.92 5.95
CA HIS A 25 -3.96 -6.78 6.61
C HIS A 25 -3.36 -5.40 6.34
N ALA A 26 -2.81 -4.75 7.36
CA ALA A 26 -2.25 -3.40 7.25
C ALA A 26 -1.16 -3.31 6.17
N SER A 27 -0.37 -4.37 5.98
CA SER A 27 0.66 -4.47 4.95
C SER A 27 0.15 -4.82 3.54
N ALA A 28 -1.07 -5.36 3.40
CA ALA A 28 -1.60 -5.81 2.12
C ALA A 28 -1.66 -4.69 1.05
N PRO A 29 -2.12 -3.46 1.37
CA PRO A 29 -2.03 -2.34 0.43
C PRO A 29 -0.58 -2.03 0.00
N VAL A 30 0.40 -2.17 0.89
CA VAL A 30 1.81 -1.91 0.57
C VAL A 30 2.34 -2.98 -0.39
N HIS A 31 2.11 -4.25 -0.08
CA HIS A 31 2.47 -5.37 -0.96
C HIS A 31 1.86 -5.23 -2.35
N LEU A 32 0.60 -4.79 -2.42
CA LEU A 32 -0.08 -4.52 -3.68
C LEU A 32 0.59 -3.41 -4.48
N MET A 33 0.86 -2.27 -3.83
CA MET A 33 1.46 -1.12 -4.51
C MET A 33 2.86 -1.44 -5.01
N LEU A 34 3.65 -2.17 -4.23
CA LEU A 34 4.98 -2.62 -4.63
C LEU A 34 4.90 -3.60 -5.81
N SER A 35 3.99 -4.57 -5.75
CA SER A 35 3.78 -5.55 -6.83
C SER A 35 3.33 -4.88 -8.13
N HIS A 36 2.41 -3.91 -8.02
CA HIS A 36 1.94 -3.13 -9.16
C HIS A 36 3.06 -2.26 -9.75
N SER A 37 3.78 -1.52 -8.91
CA SER A 37 4.87 -0.63 -9.34
C SER A 37 6.07 -1.39 -9.92
N LYS A 38 6.26 -2.65 -9.54
CA LYS A 38 7.25 -3.55 -10.13
C LYS A 38 6.80 -4.06 -11.51
N GLN A 39 5.51 -4.36 -11.68
CA GLN A 39 4.97 -4.87 -12.94
C GLN A 39 4.78 -3.77 -14.00
N TYR A 40 4.45 -2.54 -13.58
CA TYR A 40 4.20 -1.39 -14.45
C TYR A 40 5.13 -0.22 -14.06
N PRO A 41 6.39 -0.20 -14.53
CA PRO A 41 7.38 0.79 -14.11
C PRO A 41 7.03 2.23 -14.51
N GLU A 42 6.27 2.40 -15.59
CA GLU A 42 5.76 3.71 -16.06
C GLU A 42 4.57 4.23 -15.21
N GLY A 43 3.95 3.36 -14.41
CA GLY A 43 2.80 3.69 -13.59
C GLY A 43 3.19 4.26 -12.22
N ARG A 44 2.35 5.15 -11.68
CA ARG A 44 2.43 5.57 -10.27
C ARG A 44 1.25 4.99 -9.50
N ALA A 45 1.53 4.48 -8.29
CA ALA A 45 0.50 4.05 -7.36
C ALA A 45 0.20 5.19 -6.38
N ILE A 46 -1.08 5.47 -6.16
CA ILE A 46 -1.53 6.47 -5.18
C ILE A 46 -2.31 5.75 -4.08
N CYS A 47 -1.86 5.90 -2.84
CA CYS A 47 -2.53 5.37 -1.66
C CYS A 47 -3.32 6.49 -0.99
N PHE A 48 -4.61 6.26 -0.75
CA PHE A 48 -5.45 7.15 0.05
C PHE A 48 -5.67 6.54 1.43
N ALA A 49 -5.25 7.26 2.48
CA ALA A 49 -5.52 6.87 3.87
C ALA A 49 -6.25 8.00 4.61
N SER A 50 -7.20 7.64 5.47
CA SER A 50 -7.92 8.60 6.33
C SER A 50 -6.99 9.29 7.33
N SER A 51 -6.02 8.56 7.88
CA SER A 51 -5.00 9.08 8.78
C SER A 51 -3.65 8.41 8.55
N ARG A 52 -2.62 9.24 8.35
CA ARG A 52 -1.24 8.77 8.24
C ARG A 52 -0.77 8.12 9.54
N SER A 53 -1.10 8.70 10.69
CA SER A 53 -0.64 8.18 11.99
C SER A 53 -1.27 6.82 12.30
N SER A 54 -2.57 6.66 12.02
CA SER A 54 -3.26 5.38 12.19
C SER A 54 -2.70 4.30 11.26
N PHE A 55 -2.44 4.64 9.99
CA PHE A 55 -1.84 3.70 9.04
C PHE A 55 -0.42 3.28 9.45
N MET A 56 0.43 4.24 9.85
CA MET A 56 1.78 3.95 10.32
C MET A 56 1.76 3.10 11.60
N ALA A 57 0.89 3.42 12.55
CA ALA A 57 0.73 2.63 13.78
C ALA A 57 0.29 1.20 13.47
N ALA A 58 -0.68 1.00 12.57
CA ALA A 58 -1.14 -0.32 12.16
C ALA A 58 -0.02 -1.12 11.45
N MET A 59 0.77 -0.46 10.60
CA MET A 59 1.94 -1.07 9.95
C MET A 59 3.01 -1.48 10.97
N SER A 60 3.35 -0.61 11.91
CA SER A 60 4.34 -0.89 12.96
C SER A 60 3.89 -1.99 13.92
N GLN A 61 2.61 -2.02 14.28
CA GLN A 61 2.04 -3.06 15.15
C GLN A 61 1.99 -4.43 14.46
N PHE A 62 1.68 -4.46 13.16
CA PHE A 62 1.61 -5.71 12.43
C PHE A 62 2.99 -6.34 12.21
N ASN A 63 4.03 -5.50 12.05
CA ASN A 63 5.43 -5.93 11.91
C ASN A 63 5.63 -7.05 10.87
N ASP A 64 5.25 -6.76 9.63
CA ASP A 64 5.35 -7.69 8.51
C ASP A 64 6.80 -8.14 8.27
N GLU A 65 7.06 -9.43 8.45
CA GLU A 65 8.41 -10.02 8.33
C GLU A 65 8.99 -9.85 6.92
N TRP A 66 8.17 -9.97 5.89
CA TRP A 66 8.64 -9.82 4.51
C TRP A 66 9.13 -8.40 4.25
N LEU A 67 8.38 -7.39 4.69
CA LEU A 67 8.76 -5.98 4.58
C LEU A 67 9.96 -5.64 5.47
N ALA A 68 10.09 -6.28 6.64
CA ALA A 68 11.27 -6.10 7.49
C ALA A 68 12.55 -6.62 6.80
N ILE A 69 12.46 -7.75 6.10
CA ILE A 69 13.59 -8.36 5.40
C ILE A 69 13.91 -7.65 4.08
N HIS A 70 12.88 -7.38 3.26
CA HIS A 70 13.06 -6.92 1.86
C HIS A 70 12.78 -5.42 1.66
N GLY A 71 12.35 -4.71 2.71
CA GLY A 71 12.02 -3.29 2.63
C GLY A 71 13.24 -2.41 2.29
N GLY A 72 14.43 -2.84 2.71
CA GLY A 72 15.70 -2.17 2.41
C GLY A 72 16.31 -2.53 1.06
N ASP A 73 15.75 -3.51 0.34
CA ASP A 73 16.29 -3.92 -0.95
C ASP A 73 16.18 -2.79 -1.97
N GLY A 74 17.22 -2.61 -2.78
CA GLY A 74 17.23 -1.55 -3.80
C GLY A 74 16.04 -1.64 -4.77
N MET A 75 15.60 -2.85 -5.09
CA MET A 75 14.43 -3.08 -5.95
C MET A 75 13.13 -2.64 -5.27
N THR A 76 12.97 -2.93 -3.97
CA THR A 76 11.80 -2.53 -3.19
C THR A 76 11.79 -1.03 -2.96
N CYS A 77 12.94 -0.43 -2.65
CA CYS A 77 13.12 1.02 -2.53
C CYS A 77 12.82 1.76 -3.84
N ALA A 78 13.28 1.23 -4.97
CA ALA A 78 12.97 1.80 -6.26
C ALA A 78 11.46 1.75 -6.55
N ALA A 79 10.79 0.63 -6.26
CA ALA A 79 9.34 0.51 -6.41
C ALA A 79 8.56 1.43 -5.46
N SER A 80 8.99 1.54 -4.19
CA SER A 80 8.33 2.39 -3.19
C SER A 80 8.48 3.88 -3.49
N SER A 81 9.58 4.30 -4.12
CA SER A 81 9.79 5.71 -4.52
C SER A 81 8.72 6.24 -5.50
N ARG A 82 8.04 5.34 -6.22
CA ARG A 82 6.96 5.66 -7.16
C ARG A 82 5.56 5.67 -6.51
N VAL A 83 5.48 5.32 -5.23
CA VAL A 83 4.23 5.31 -4.46
C VAL A 83 4.04 6.66 -3.79
N THR A 84 2.90 7.30 -4.02
CA THR A 84 2.52 8.54 -3.35
C THR A 84 1.40 8.26 -2.35
N MET A 85 1.58 8.64 -1.09
CA MET A 85 0.54 8.52 -0.07
C MET A 85 -0.14 9.88 0.16
N MET A 86 -1.45 9.91 -0.05
CA MET A 86 -2.30 11.09 0.17
C MET A 86 -3.21 10.86 1.37
N ARG A 87 -3.32 11.88 2.22
CA ARG A 87 -4.27 11.89 3.33
C ARG A 87 -5.62 12.35 2.81
N VAL A 88 -6.66 11.55 3.01
CA VAL A 88 -8.04 11.98 2.76
C VAL A 88 -8.54 12.70 3.99
N CYS A 89 -8.70 14.01 3.89
CA CYS A 89 -9.42 14.78 4.91
C CYS A 89 -10.91 14.55 4.69
N SER A 90 -11.56 13.76 5.55
CA SER A 90 -13.00 13.58 5.44
C SER A 90 -13.71 14.88 5.80
N ALA A 91 -14.79 15.24 5.10
CA ALA A 91 -15.56 16.46 5.37
C ALA A 91 -16.21 16.50 6.77
N LEU A 92 -16.23 15.37 7.48
CA LEU A 92 -16.69 15.26 8.87
C LEU A 92 -15.69 15.85 9.88
N ASP A 93 -14.40 15.93 9.53
CA ASP A 93 -13.35 16.52 10.36
C ASP A 93 -13.49 18.07 10.42
N LEU A 94 -14.12 18.67 9.42
CA LEU A 94 -14.29 20.12 9.33
C LEU A 94 -15.37 20.70 10.27
N LYS A 95 -16.16 19.84 10.94
CA LYS A 95 -17.21 20.28 11.89
C LYS A 95 -16.73 20.45 13.33
N HIS A 96 -15.47 20.12 13.62
CA HIS A 96 -14.88 20.23 14.97
C HIS A 96 -13.65 21.17 15.01
N MET A 97 -13.49 22.04 14.01
CA MET A 97 -12.55 23.16 14.04
C MET A 97 -13.28 24.48 14.24
#